data_AF-A3J6Y2-F1
#
_entry.id   AF-A3J6Y2-F1
#
_cell.length_a   1.000
_cell.length_b   1.000
_cell.length_c   1.000
_cell.angle_alpha   90.00
_cell.angle_beta   90.00
_cell.angle_gamma   90.00
#
_symmetry.space_group_name_H-M   'P 1'
#
loop_
_entity.id
_entity.type
_entity.pdbx_description
1 polymer ?
#
loop_
_entity_poly.entity_id
_entity_poly.type
_entity_poly.pdbx_seq_one_letter_code
_entity_poly.pdbx_strand_id
1 'polypeptide(L)'
;MKIKKLKSIGFSIAVFLLPFLFMVIVNETIALKKKEKGYRVNTIEAINSNKADANQCTWMCHNNTLYCKEHHTKWLKTSFPYTDPIYFGTIQLLMATWNYGAANILLYVVFFPLTIGGLIIWNRHLTIKIATLKKQKNGNN
;
A
#
# COMPACT_ATOMS: atom_id res chain seq x y z
N MET A 1 -26.33 8.32 -22.51
CA MET A 1 -26.01 8.82 -21.14
C MET A 1 -25.61 7.71 -20.15
N LYS A 2 -26.34 6.58 -20.08
CA LYS A 2 -26.09 5.46 -19.14
C LYS A 2 -24.69 4.80 -19.26
N ILE A 3 -24.19 4.57 -20.48
CA ILE A 3 -22.90 3.89 -20.72
C ILE A 3 -21.68 4.71 -20.23
N LYS A 4 -21.68 6.04 -20.44
CA LYS A 4 -20.58 6.90 -19.97
C LYS A 4 -20.52 6.97 -18.44
N LYS A 5 -21.69 7.02 -17.78
CA LYS A 5 -21.80 6.98 -16.31
C LYS A 5 -21.33 5.62 -15.77
N LEU A 6 -21.72 4.51 -16.39
CA LEU A 6 -21.29 3.16 -16.02
C LEU A 6 -19.77 2.96 -16.17
N LYS A 7 -19.18 3.44 -17.27
CA LYS A 7 -17.72 3.42 -17.48
C LYS A 7 -16.97 4.26 -16.43
N SER A 8 -17.56 5.36 -15.98
CA SER A 8 -16.96 6.19 -14.92
C SER A 8 -17.01 5.51 -13.56
N ILE A 9 -18.12 4.87 -13.21
CA ILE A 9 -18.27 4.10 -11.97
C ILE A 9 -17.33 2.90 -11.98
N GLY A 10 -17.25 2.16 -13.09
CA GLY A 10 -16.35 1.03 -13.25
C GLY A 10 -14.87 1.42 -13.07
N PHE A 11 -14.46 2.57 -13.63
CA PHE A 11 -13.11 3.10 -13.40
C PHE A 11 -12.86 3.41 -11.92
N SER A 12 -13.78 4.12 -11.25
CA SER A 12 -13.62 4.46 -9.84
C SER A 12 -13.52 3.21 -8.94
N ILE A 13 -14.34 2.20 -9.19
CA ILE A 13 -14.27 0.92 -8.46
C ILE A 13 -12.93 0.25 -8.71
N ALA A 14 -12.48 0.19 -9.97
CA ALA A 14 -11.22 -0.44 -10.33
C ALA A 14 -10.01 0.23 -9.65
N VAL A 15 -10.00 1.56 -9.52
CA VAL A 15 -8.93 2.31 -8.84
C VAL A 15 -8.73 1.86 -7.40
N PHE A 16 -9.82 1.55 -6.69
CA PHE A 16 -9.74 1.10 -5.30
C PHE A 16 -9.55 -0.41 -5.17
N LEU A 17 -10.22 -1.20 -6.01
CA LEU A 17 -10.28 -2.65 -5.84
C LEU A 17 -9.06 -3.38 -6.43
N LEU A 18 -8.54 -2.93 -7.58
CA LEU A 18 -7.45 -3.65 -8.26
C LEU A 18 -6.17 -3.73 -7.43
N PRO A 19 -5.70 -2.66 -6.76
CA PRO A 19 -4.49 -2.75 -5.92
C PRO A 19 -4.66 -3.76 -4.77
N PHE A 20 -5.85 -3.80 -4.17
CA PHE A 20 -6.14 -4.75 -3.10
C PHE A 20 -6.14 -6.20 -3.59
N LEU A 21 -6.84 -6.46 -4.71
CA LEU A 21 -6.85 -7.79 -5.33
C LEU A 21 -5.46 -8.25 -5.74
N PHE A 22 -4.65 -7.34 -6.30
CA PHE A 22 -3.25 -7.65 -6.65
C PHE A 22 -2.43 -8.06 -5.43
N MET A 23 -2.54 -7.31 -4.32
CA MET A 23 -1.87 -7.65 -3.06
C MET A 23 -2.29 -9.03 -2.55
N VAL A 24 -3.59 -9.34 -2.56
CA VAL A 24 -4.10 -10.65 -2.15
C VAL A 24 -3.53 -11.77 -3.03
N ILE A 25 -3.58 -11.61 -4.36
CA ILE A 25 -3.08 -12.60 -5.31
C ILE A 25 -1.58 -12.88 -5.06
N VAL A 26 -0.76 -11.84 -4.91
CA VAL A 26 0.67 -12.01 -4.65
C VAL A 26 0.89 -12.76 -3.33
N ASN A 27 0.18 -12.35 -2.28
CA ASN A 27 0.31 -12.93 -0.95
C ASN A 27 -0.06 -14.44 -0.94
N GLU A 28 -1.20 -14.80 -1.54
CA GLU A 28 -1.64 -16.19 -1.64
C GLU A 28 -0.73 -17.04 -2.54
N THR A 29 -0.24 -16.47 -3.65
CA THR A 29 0.69 -17.18 -4.54
C THR A 29 2.00 -17.53 -3.82
N ILE A 30 2.49 -16.63 -2.96
CA ILE A 30 3.69 -16.89 -2.14
C ILE A 30 3.39 -17.93 -1.06
N ALA A 31 2.23 -17.81 -0.38
CA ALA A 31 1.81 -18.77 0.64
C ALA A 31 1.77 -20.21 0.12
N LEU A 32 1.23 -20.42 -1.09
CA LEU A 32 1.14 -21.74 -1.72
C LEU A 32 2.50 -22.37 -2.09
N LYS A 33 3.53 -21.56 -2.37
CA LYS A 33 4.85 -22.04 -2.81
C LYS A 33 5.78 -22.33 -1.64
N LYS A 34 5.41 -21.90 -0.43
CA LYS A 34 6.26 -21.95 0.74
C LYS A 34 6.36 -23.37 1.30
N LYS A 35 7.57 -23.77 1.68
CA LYS A 35 7.86 -25.08 2.30
C LYS A 35 8.05 -25.00 3.82
N GLU A 36 8.37 -23.83 4.35
CA GLU A 36 8.61 -23.64 5.78
C GLU A 36 7.33 -23.26 6.54
N LYS A 37 7.20 -23.76 7.77
CA LYS A 37 6.08 -23.47 8.66
C LYS A 37 6.03 -21.98 9.03
N GLY A 38 4.82 -21.43 9.10
CA GLY A 38 4.58 -20.05 9.46
C GLY A 38 4.87 -19.75 10.93
N TYR A 39 5.18 -18.50 11.24
CA TYR A 39 5.20 -18.03 12.62
C TYR A 39 3.77 -17.86 13.13
N ARG A 40 3.48 -18.39 14.31
CA ARG A 40 2.15 -18.27 14.92
C ARG A 40 2.08 -17.00 15.76
N VAL A 41 1.26 -16.04 15.33
CA VAL A 41 0.99 -14.80 16.07
C VAL A 41 -0.46 -14.90 16.56
N ASN A 42 -0.64 -14.98 17.88
CA ASN A 42 -1.93 -15.31 18.50
C ASN A 42 -2.48 -16.65 17.96
N THR A 43 -3.68 -16.64 17.38
CA THR A 43 -4.34 -17.81 16.78
C THR A 43 -4.07 -17.97 15.29
N ILE A 44 -3.38 -17.02 14.66
CA ILE A 44 -3.19 -16.97 13.20
C ILE A 44 -1.77 -17.43 12.85
N GLU A 45 -1.66 -18.36 11.91
CA GLU A 45 -0.38 -18.73 11.31
C GLU A 45 -0.06 -17.74 10.19
N ALA A 46 1.01 -16.97 10.38
CA ALA A 46 1.48 -16.02 9.38
C ALA A 46 2.25 -16.73 8.27
N ILE A 47 2.34 -16.10 7.10
CA ILE A 47 3.01 -16.72 5.94
C ILE A 47 4.47 -17.03 6.27
N ASN A 48 5.27 -16.06 6.72
CA ASN A 48 6.71 -16.24 6.97
C ASN A 48 7.01 -16.88 8.32
N SER A 49 8.16 -17.56 8.45
CA SER A 49 8.66 -18.06 9.75
C SER A 49 9.17 -16.91 10.63
N ASN A 50 9.57 -17.20 11.88
CA ASN A 50 10.29 -16.27 12.76
C ASN A 50 11.78 -16.59 12.88
N LYS A 51 12.28 -17.52 12.09
CA LYS A 51 13.71 -17.87 12.08
C LYS A 51 14.45 -16.78 11.32
N ALA A 52 15.60 -16.34 11.85
CA ALA A 52 16.45 -15.42 11.12
C ALA A 52 16.96 -16.10 9.84
N ASP A 53 16.83 -15.40 8.71
CA ASP A 53 17.35 -15.82 7.41
C ASP A 53 17.93 -14.59 6.73
N ALA A 54 19.17 -14.65 6.25
CA ALA A 54 19.83 -13.51 5.61
C ALA A 54 19.43 -13.37 4.13
N ASN A 55 18.85 -14.40 3.53
CA ASN A 55 18.49 -14.43 2.11
C ASN A 55 17.05 -13.98 1.85
N GLN A 56 16.19 -14.00 2.86
CA GLN A 56 14.78 -13.62 2.74
C GLN A 56 14.25 -13.00 4.03
N CYS A 57 13.28 -12.09 3.90
CA CYS A 57 12.63 -11.47 5.05
C CYS A 57 11.75 -12.48 5.79
N THR A 58 11.93 -12.56 7.10
CA THR A 58 11.08 -13.33 8.01
C THR A 58 10.47 -12.42 9.08
N TRP A 59 9.66 -12.97 10.00
CA TRP A 59 9.18 -12.20 11.16
C TRP A 59 10.32 -11.70 12.06
N MET A 60 11.54 -12.22 11.91
CA MET A 60 12.70 -11.64 12.56
C MET A 60 12.92 -10.18 12.15
N CYS A 61 12.63 -9.82 10.90
CA CYS A 61 12.73 -8.43 10.44
C CYS A 61 11.67 -7.51 11.07
N HIS A 62 10.47 -8.04 11.32
CA HIS A 62 9.41 -7.30 12.01
C HIS A 62 9.77 -7.06 13.47
N ASN A 63 10.26 -8.10 14.16
CA ASN A 63 10.58 -8.04 15.59
C ASN A 63 11.92 -7.36 15.88
N ASN A 64 12.82 -7.32 14.90
CA ASN A 64 14.13 -6.70 15.01
C ASN A 64 14.44 -5.91 13.72
N THR A 65 14.11 -4.61 13.76
CA THR A 65 14.36 -3.71 12.63
C THR A 65 15.85 -3.59 12.31
N LEU A 66 16.75 -3.74 13.29
CA LEU A 66 18.20 -3.67 13.05
C LEU A 66 18.66 -4.84 12.16
N TYR A 67 18.20 -6.05 12.46
CA TYR A 67 18.46 -7.23 11.62
C TYR A 67 17.96 -7.02 10.17
N CYS A 68 16.76 -6.46 10.02
CA CYS A 68 16.22 -6.12 8.71
C CYS A 68 17.12 -5.14 7.96
N LYS A 69 17.55 -4.07 8.64
CA LYS A 69 18.39 -3.01 8.07
C LYS A 69 19.79 -3.49 7.70
N GLU A 70 20.31 -4.48 8.42
CA GLU A 70 21.63 -5.05 8.15
C GLU A 70 21.61 -5.91 6.88
N HIS A 71 20.63 -6.82 6.77
CA HIS A 71 20.61 -7.90 5.78
C HIS A 71 19.74 -7.64 4.54
N HIS A 72 18.64 -6.88 4.65
CA HIS A 72 17.61 -6.84 3.59
C HIS A 72 17.39 -5.48 2.92
N THR A 73 17.98 -4.40 3.44
CA THR A 73 17.71 -3.04 2.96
C THR A 73 18.90 -2.43 2.21
N LYS A 74 19.56 -3.20 1.34
CA LYS A 74 20.81 -2.81 0.64
C LYS A 74 20.74 -1.39 0.03
N TRP A 75 19.65 -1.08 -0.67
CA TRP A 75 19.49 0.19 -1.39
C TRP A 75 19.09 1.36 -0.50
N LEU A 76 18.47 1.11 0.66
CA LEU A 76 17.93 2.15 1.53
C LEU A 76 18.96 2.68 2.53
N LYS A 77 20.12 2.01 2.67
CA LYS A 77 21.14 2.33 3.69
C LYS A 77 21.58 3.79 3.67
N THR A 78 21.78 4.36 2.49
CA THR A 78 22.20 5.77 2.33
C THR A 78 21.11 6.77 2.72
N SER A 79 19.85 6.33 2.71
CA SER A 79 18.69 7.18 2.97
C SER A 79 18.16 7.08 4.40
N PHE A 80 18.66 6.14 5.21
CA PHE A 80 18.24 5.97 6.60
C PHE A 80 18.25 7.25 7.45
N PRO A 81 19.25 8.14 7.36
CA PRO A 81 19.23 9.39 8.12
C PRO A 81 17.99 10.25 7.86
N TYR A 82 17.37 10.11 6.67
CA TYR A 82 16.18 10.85 6.27
C TYR A 82 14.89 10.04 6.47
N THR A 83 14.93 8.73 6.19
CA THR A 83 13.73 7.89 6.25
C THR A 83 13.40 7.45 7.66
N ASP A 84 14.41 7.20 8.50
CA ASP A 84 14.19 6.68 9.86
C ASP A 84 13.43 7.66 10.75
N PRO A 85 13.76 8.98 10.78
CA PRO A 85 12.99 9.93 11.59
C PRO A 85 11.50 9.95 11.21
N ILE A 86 11.20 9.87 9.91
CA ILE A 86 9.82 9.86 9.41
C ILE A 86 9.13 8.53 9.77
N TYR A 87 9.80 7.41 9.51
CA TYR A 87 9.29 6.07 9.77
C TYR A 87 9.00 5.87 11.27
N PHE A 88 9.99 6.07 12.13
CA PHE A 88 9.84 5.89 13.57
C PHE A 88 8.98 6.98 14.20
N GLY A 89 9.01 8.22 13.68
CA GLY A 89 8.09 9.27 14.11
C GLY A 89 6.63 8.91 13.85
N THR A 90 6.33 8.27 12.71
CA THR A 90 4.96 7.83 12.43
C THR A 90 4.52 6.68 13.34
N ILE A 91 5.42 5.73 13.63
CA ILE A 91 5.15 4.67 14.60
C ILE A 91 4.85 5.26 15.98
N GLN A 92 5.65 6.23 16.44
CA GLN A 92 5.40 6.91 17.73
C GLN A 92 4.04 7.61 17.76
N LEU A 93 3.69 8.32 16.70
CA LEU A 93 2.38 8.97 16.58
C LEU A 93 1.23 7.95 16.62
N LEU A 94 1.37 6.80 15.95
CA LEU A 94 0.37 5.74 15.98
C LEU A 94 0.27 5.07 17.35
N MET A 95 1.39 4.83 18.02
CA MET A 95 1.41 4.26 19.38
C MET A 95 0.74 5.18 20.40
N ALA A 96 0.78 6.50 20.20
CA ALA A 96 0.12 7.47 21.07
C ALA A 96 -1.42 7.39 21.05
N THR A 97 -2.03 6.65 20.10
CA THR A 97 -3.48 6.49 19.98
C THR A 97 -4.07 5.43 20.91
N TRP A 98 -3.26 4.80 21.77
CA TRP A 98 -3.62 3.67 22.66
C TRP A 98 -4.11 2.40 21.95
N ASN A 99 -4.35 2.45 20.65
CA ASN A 99 -4.68 1.30 19.81
C ASN A 99 -3.92 1.39 18.48
N TYR A 100 -2.64 1.02 18.53
CA TYR A 100 -1.73 1.03 17.39
C TYR A 100 -2.29 0.29 16.17
N GLY A 101 -2.88 -0.91 16.39
CA GLY A 101 -3.43 -1.73 15.31
C GLY A 101 -4.58 -1.02 14.58
N ALA A 102 -5.54 -0.48 15.33
CA ALA A 102 -6.67 0.23 14.73
C ALA A 102 -6.24 1.53 14.04
N ALA A 103 -5.35 2.30 14.65
CA ALA A 103 -4.85 3.54 14.05
C ALA A 103 -4.05 3.28 12.77
N ASN A 104 -3.24 2.21 12.74
CA ASN A 104 -2.50 1.81 11.56
C ASN A 104 -3.43 1.43 10.39
N ILE A 105 -4.51 0.68 10.67
CA ILE A 105 -5.54 0.35 9.67
C ILE A 105 -6.23 1.62 9.18
N LEU A 106 -6.69 2.48 10.09
CA LEU A 106 -7.41 3.69 9.73
C LEU A 106 -6.56 4.61 8.85
N LEU A 107 -5.29 4.82 9.21
CA LEU A 107 -4.42 5.73 8.48
C LEU A 107 -3.99 5.14 7.13
N TYR A 108 -3.42 3.93 7.11
CA TYR A 108 -2.76 3.40 5.92
C TYR A 108 -3.64 2.53 5.02
N VAL A 109 -4.67 1.89 5.56
CA VAL A 109 -5.57 1.02 4.77
C VAL A 109 -6.79 1.79 4.30
N VAL A 110 -7.26 2.77 5.08
CA VAL A 110 -8.46 3.55 4.74
C VAL A 110 -8.10 4.94 4.23
N PHE A 111 -7.49 5.79 5.06
CA PHE A 111 -7.31 7.20 4.74
C PHE A 111 -6.41 7.44 3.51
N PHE A 112 -5.21 6.85 3.48
CA PHE A 112 -4.30 7.04 2.34
C PHE A 112 -4.87 6.49 1.01
N PRO A 113 -5.38 5.25 0.94
CA PRO A 113 -5.98 4.74 -0.29
C PRO A 113 -7.16 5.57 -0.77
N LEU A 114 -8.07 5.99 0.13
CA LEU A 114 -9.19 6.87 -0.22
C LEU A 114 -8.72 8.21 -0.76
N THR A 115 -7.70 8.81 -0.13
CA THR A 115 -7.13 10.09 -0.56
C THR A 115 -6.50 9.96 -1.95
N ILE A 116 -5.62 8.98 -2.16
CA ILE A 116 -4.92 8.78 -3.44
C ILE A 116 -5.93 8.43 -4.55
N GLY A 117 -6.85 7.49 -4.30
CA GLY A 117 -7.85 7.12 -5.28
C GLY A 117 -8.81 8.26 -5.61
N GLY A 118 -9.18 9.06 -4.60
CA GLY A 118 -9.94 10.30 -4.80
C GLY A 118 -9.22 11.30 -5.70
N LEU A 119 -7.93 11.52 -5.47
CA LEU A 119 -7.10 12.39 -6.32
C LEU A 119 -6.98 11.86 -7.76
N ILE A 120 -6.86 10.53 -7.96
CA ILE A 120 -6.84 9.92 -9.29
C ILE A 120 -8.17 10.15 -10.04
N ILE A 121 -9.30 9.94 -9.36
CA ILE A 121 -10.63 10.18 -9.93
C ILE A 121 -10.80 11.65 -10.28
N TRP A 122 -10.40 12.56 -9.37
CA TRP A 122 -10.43 14.00 -9.59
C TRP A 122 -9.59 14.39 -10.81
N ASN A 123 -8.34 13.92 -10.89
CA ASN A 123 -7.44 14.21 -11.99
C ASN A 123 -8.03 13.78 -13.34
N ARG A 124 -8.68 12.60 -13.38
CA ARG A 124 -9.41 12.14 -14.56
C ARG A 124 -10.54 13.09 -14.96
N HIS A 125 -11.33 13.58 -13.99
CA HIS A 125 -12.40 14.55 -14.27
C HIS A 125 -11.85 15.85 -14.86
N LEU A 126 -10.77 16.39 -14.29
CA LEU A 126 -10.09 17.57 -14.82
C LEU A 126 -9.59 17.33 -16.25
N THR A 127 -8.94 16.20 -16.49
CA THR A 127 -8.40 15.83 -17.81
C THR A 127 -9.50 15.79 -18.88
N ILE A 128 -10.65 15.19 -18.57
CA ILE A 128 -11.80 15.14 -19.49
C ILE A 128 -12.35 16.55 -19.76
N LYS A 129 -12.45 17.38 -18.73
CA LYS A 129 -12.93 18.76 -18.85
C LYS A 129 -12.00 19.58 -19.75
N ILE A 130 -10.69 19.50 -19.52
CA ILE A 130 -9.67 20.19 -20.33
C ILE A 130 -9.74 19.74 -21.80
N ALA A 131 -9.84 18.43 -22.06
CA ALA A 131 -9.95 17.91 -23.42
C ALA A 131 -11.20 18.42 -24.15
N THR A 132 -12.33 18.51 -23.43
CA THR A 132 -13.59 19.02 -23.97
C THR A 132 -13.49 20.51 -24.33
N LEU A 133 -12.93 21.33 -23.43
CA LEU A 133 -12.72 22.76 -23.66
C LEU A 133 -11.77 23.03 -24.84
N LYS A 134 -10.68 22.26 -24.97
CA LYS A 134 -9.76 22.35 -26.12
C LYS A 134 -10.47 22.03 -27.44
N LYS A 135 -11.34 21.02 -27.47
CA LYS A 135 -12.11 20.66 -28.67
C LYS A 135 -13.09 21.76 -29.07
N GLN A 136 -13.77 22.38 -28.11
CA GLN A 136 -14.68 23.50 -28.36
C GLN A 136 -13.95 24.72 -28.92
N LYS A 137 -12.78 25.06 -28.36
CA LYS A 137 -11.95 26.16 -28.87
C LYS A 137 -11.51 25.93 -30.32
N ASN A 138 -11.08 24.72 -30.67
CA ASN A 138 -10.57 24.41 -32.01
C ASN A 138 -11.67 24.23 -33.07
N GLY A 139 -12.91 23.91 -32.68
CA GLY A 139 -14.03 23.80 -33.61
C GLY A 139 -14.77 25.12 -33.87
N ASN A 140 -14.45 26.17 -33.10
CA ASN A 140 -14.97 27.53 -33.25
C ASN A 140 -13.98 28.47 -33.97
N ASN A 141 -12.82 27.94 -34.38
CA ASN A 141 -11.84 28.58 -35.26
C ASN A 141 -11.90 27.90 -36.63
#